data_AF-A0A850LU71-F1
#
_entry.id   AF-A0A850LU71-F1
#
_cell.length_a   1.000
_cell.length_b   1.000
_cell.length_c   1.000
_cell.angle_alpha   90.00
_cell.angle_beta   90.00
_cell.angle_gamma   90.00
#
_symmetry.space_group_name_H-M   'P 1'
#
loop_
_entity.id
_entity.type
_entity.pdbx_description
1 polymer ?
#
loop_
_entity_poly.entity_id
_entity_poly.type
_entity_poly.pdbx_seq_one_letter_code
_entity_poly.pdbx_strand_id
1 'polypeptide(L)'
;LSWREKAAKIVIWMGDAPPHGVEPSGDNFKKGCPDGKDWKKEAKYSYDRGILIYPIGCYPEIQGYKKAIKVYKEIAKISQGQFIPLEKAHLLVSLITGVAESELEKLKIEGLVAQEMREVMAATPSASPKEVEEMVYSRLKKKDVSLRSLSAAKFEAGAPVEEEDLKVEKRKIEKDDIKEAIRQAKLKKLT
;
A
#
# COMPACT_ATOMS: atom_id res chain seq x y z
N LEU A 1 -18.24 -5.38 0.13
CA LEU A 1 -18.12 -4.22 1.04
C LEU A 1 -18.57 -2.96 0.31
N SER A 2 -19.47 -2.17 0.92
CA SER A 2 -19.96 -0.91 0.34
C SER A 2 -19.03 0.25 0.71
N TRP A 3 -17.86 0.30 0.06
CA TRP A 3 -16.86 1.36 0.30
C TRP A 3 -17.35 2.71 -0.22
N ARG A 4 -17.10 3.80 0.54
CA ARG A 4 -17.28 5.17 0.01
C ARG A 4 -16.33 5.40 -1.18
N GLU A 5 -16.85 5.97 -2.26
CA GLU A 5 -16.11 6.14 -3.53
C GLU A 5 -14.75 6.85 -3.31
N LYS A 6 -14.76 7.97 -2.58
CA LYS A 6 -13.62 8.85 -2.33
C LYS A 6 -12.80 8.54 -1.07
N ALA A 7 -13.07 7.43 -0.37
CA ALA A 7 -12.29 7.08 0.82
C ALA A 7 -10.92 6.50 0.47
N ALA A 8 -9.96 6.63 1.38
CA ALA A 8 -8.85 5.70 1.46
C ALA A 8 -9.39 4.30 1.75
N LYS A 9 -8.94 3.29 1.00
CA LYS A 9 -9.43 1.91 1.12
C LYS A 9 -8.24 1.00 1.38
N ILE A 10 -8.23 0.37 2.54
CA ILE A 10 -7.18 -0.57 2.93
C ILE A 10 -7.77 -1.88 3.42
N VAL A 11 -6.99 -2.95 3.23
CA VAL A 11 -7.20 -4.24 3.85
C VAL A 11 -5.99 -4.54 4.72
N ILE A 12 -6.22 -4.74 6.01
CA ILE A 12 -5.24 -5.37 6.89
C ILE A 12 -5.50 -6.88 6.82
N TRP A 13 -4.58 -7.63 6.24
CA TRP A 13 -4.72 -9.08 6.11
C TRP A 13 -3.71 -9.78 7.01
N MET A 14 -4.18 -10.39 8.09
CA MET A 14 -3.34 -11.06 9.07
C MET A 14 -3.44 -12.57 8.94
N GLY A 15 -2.31 -13.27 8.98
CA GLY A 15 -2.28 -14.73 8.94
C GLY A 15 -0.94 -15.32 9.36
N ASP A 16 -1.00 -16.56 9.81
CA ASP A 16 0.13 -17.42 10.19
C ASP A 16 0.51 -18.41 9.08
N ALA A 17 -0.28 -18.53 8.01
CA ALA A 17 -0.07 -19.44 6.90
C ALA A 17 -0.21 -18.75 5.52
N PRO A 18 0.39 -19.30 4.45
CA PRO A 18 0.17 -18.82 3.09
C PRO A 18 -1.20 -19.21 2.54
N PRO A 19 -1.67 -18.54 1.46
CA PRO A 19 -2.77 -19.04 0.65
C PRO A 19 -2.51 -20.47 0.15
N HIS A 20 -3.57 -21.24 -0.06
CA HIS A 20 -3.48 -22.57 -0.64
C HIS A 20 -2.81 -22.58 -2.04
N GLY A 21 -2.19 -23.71 -2.38
CA GLY A 21 -1.45 -23.93 -3.63
C GLY A 21 -0.06 -23.32 -3.68
N VAL A 22 0.40 -22.73 -2.57
CA VAL A 22 1.72 -22.06 -2.49
C VAL A 22 2.81 -23.05 -2.09
N GLU A 23 2.62 -23.74 -0.97
CA GLU A 23 3.64 -24.62 -0.38
C GLU A 23 3.82 -25.94 -1.15
N PRO A 24 5.03 -26.52 -1.17
CA PRO A 24 5.29 -27.77 -1.88
C PRO A 24 4.63 -28.99 -1.22
N SER A 25 4.35 -28.92 0.09
CA SER A 25 3.76 -30.00 0.88
C SER A 25 2.97 -29.42 2.07
N GLY A 26 2.22 -30.26 2.78
CA GLY A 26 1.44 -29.85 3.96
C GLY A 26 0.10 -29.18 3.65
N ASP A 27 -0.16 -28.84 2.38
CA ASP A 27 -1.42 -28.26 1.94
C ASP A 27 -2.37 -29.31 1.35
N ASN A 28 -3.60 -29.36 1.88
CA ASN A 28 -4.68 -30.22 1.37
C ASN A 28 -5.27 -29.69 0.05
N PHE A 29 -4.98 -28.44 -0.31
CA PHE A 29 -5.46 -27.76 -1.49
C PHE A 29 -4.31 -27.40 -2.43
N LYS A 30 -3.48 -28.40 -2.78
CA LYS A 30 -2.26 -28.26 -3.59
C LYS A 30 -2.46 -27.58 -4.96
N LYS A 31 -3.68 -27.60 -5.49
CA LYS A 31 -4.03 -26.96 -6.78
C LYS A 31 -4.50 -25.51 -6.61
N GLY A 32 -4.47 -24.95 -5.41
CA GLY A 32 -4.95 -23.62 -5.08
C GLY A 32 -6.33 -23.63 -4.43
N CYS A 33 -6.91 -22.43 -4.30
CA CYS A 33 -8.23 -22.24 -3.68
C CYS A 33 -9.31 -23.10 -4.37
N PRO A 34 -10.15 -23.83 -3.61
CA PRO A 34 -11.26 -24.62 -4.15
C PRO A 34 -12.21 -23.84 -5.06
N ASP A 35 -12.38 -22.55 -4.77
CA ASP A 35 -13.24 -21.65 -5.54
C ASP A 35 -12.56 -21.07 -6.80
N GLY A 36 -11.38 -21.60 -7.17
CA GLY A 36 -10.61 -21.18 -8.35
C GLY A 36 -9.97 -19.80 -8.22
N LYS A 37 -9.92 -19.24 -7.00
CA LYS A 37 -9.31 -17.93 -6.75
C LYS A 37 -7.79 -18.00 -6.71
N ASP A 38 -7.15 -17.06 -7.40
CA ASP A 38 -5.70 -16.91 -7.44
C ASP A 38 -5.30 -15.66 -6.65
N TRP A 39 -4.46 -15.82 -5.64
CA TRP A 39 -4.10 -14.74 -4.72
C TRP A 39 -3.39 -13.57 -5.42
N LYS A 40 -2.62 -13.81 -6.50
CA LYS A 40 -1.99 -12.72 -7.27
C LYS A 40 -3.03 -11.92 -8.01
N LYS A 41 -4.01 -12.59 -8.63
CA LYS A 41 -5.14 -11.95 -9.30
C LYS A 41 -5.98 -11.15 -8.33
N GLU A 42 -6.25 -11.67 -7.14
CA GLU A 42 -7.04 -10.97 -6.11
C GLU A 42 -6.28 -9.74 -5.55
N ALA A 43 -4.96 -9.83 -5.36
CA ALA A 43 -4.13 -8.67 -5.00
C ALA A 43 -4.16 -7.59 -6.08
N LYS A 44 -4.03 -7.98 -7.36
CA LYS A 44 -4.11 -7.05 -8.50
C LYS A 44 -5.51 -6.44 -8.64
N TYR A 45 -6.55 -7.25 -8.44
CA TYR A 45 -7.94 -6.81 -8.47
C TYR A 45 -8.24 -5.76 -7.39
N SER A 46 -7.61 -5.90 -6.22
CA SER A 46 -7.67 -4.92 -5.11
C SER A 46 -6.98 -3.62 -5.50
N TYR A 47 -5.75 -3.70 -6.02
CA TYR A 47 -5.00 -2.54 -6.50
C TYR A 47 -5.76 -1.72 -7.55
N ASP A 48 -6.37 -2.40 -8.52
CA ASP A 48 -7.14 -1.77 -9.60
C ASP A 48 -8.39 -1.03 -9.10
N ARG A 49 -8.85 -1.34 -7.89
CA ARG A 49 -9.96 -0.66 -7.20
C ARG A 49 -9.51 0.40 -6.20
N GLY A 50 -8.20 0.69 -6.17
CA GLY A 50 -7.61 1.62 -5.21
C GLY A 50 -7.62 1.07 -3.79
N ILE A 51 -7.59 -0.25 -3.63
CA ILE A 51 -7.52 -0.92 -2.32
C ILE A 51 -6.09 -1.41 -2.12
N LEU A 52 -5.41 -0.88 -1.11
CA LEU A 52 -4.09 -1.34 -0.70
C LEU A 52 -4.21 -2.48 0.30
N ILE A 53 -3.33 -3.48 0.24
CA ILE A 53 -3.31 -4.60 1.19
C ILE A 53 -2.04 -4.51 2.02
N TYR A 54 -2.19 -4.58 3.34
CA TYR A 54 -1.10 -4.67 4.31
C TYR A 54 -1.11 -6.08 4.93
N PRO A 55 -0.33 -7.03 4.37
CA PRO A 55 -0.23 -8.37 4.91
C PRO A 55 0.57 -8.35 6.22
N ILE A 56 -0.02 -8.84 7.30
CA ILE A 56 0.61 -9.04 8.59
C ILE A 56 0.92 -10.54 8.73
N GLY A 57 2.21 -10.89 8.75
CA GLY A 57 2.63 -12.25 9.02
C GLY A 57 2.78 -12.48 10.52
N CYS A 58 2.12 -13.49 11.07
CA CYS A 58 2.22 -13.85 12.49
C CYS A 58 3.52 -14.65 12.75
N TYR A 59 4.47 -14.05 13.44
CA TYR A 59 5.75 -14.68 13.81
C TYR A 59 5.64 -15.38 15.17
N PRO A 60 6.39 -16.47 15.39
CA PRO A 60 7.29 -17.13 14.43
C PRO A 60 6.59 -18.09 13.46
N GLU A 61 5.29 -18.37 13.65
CA GLU A 61 4.57 -19.45 12.95
C GLU A 61 4.69 -19.38 11.42
N ILE A 62 4.51 -18.18 10.84
CA ILE A 62 4.58 -17.99 9.39
C ILE A 62 5.97 -18.32 8.80
N GLN A 63 7.03 -18.33 9.62
CA GLN A 63 8.38 -18.69 9.20
C GLN A 63 8.55 -20.20 8.98
N GLY A 64 7.64 -21.02 9.51
CA GLY A 64 7.61 -22.46 9.26
C GLY A 64 7.32 -22.84 7.80
N TYR A 65 6.78 -21.90 7.02
CA TYR A 65 6.42 -22.10 5.62
C TYR A 65 7.48 -21.59 4.65
N LYS A 66 7.83 -22.38 3.64
CA LYS A 66 8.96 -22.11 2.74
C LYS A 66 8.75 -20.88 1.86
N LYS A 67 7.51 -20.57 1.50
CA LYS A 67 7.16 -19.51 0.54
C LYS A 67 6.22 -18.47 1.12
N ALA A 68 5.72 -18.61 2.35
CA ALA A 68 4.71 -17.70 2.91
C ALA A 68 5.17 -16.23 2.93
N ILE A 69 6.34 -15.94 3.50
CA ILE A 69 6.90 -14.59 3.54
C ILE A 69 7.03 -13.99 2.13
N LYS A 70 7.48 -14.80 1.16
CA LYS A 70 7.61 -14.34 -0.23
C LYS A 70 6.25 -13.98 -0.81
N VAL A 71 5.22 -14.79 -0.59
CA VAL A 71 3.86 -14.52 -1.07
C VAL A 71 3.27 -13.27 -0.41
N TYR A 72 3.45 -13.11 0.90
CA TYR A 72 2.98 -11.91 1.62
C TYR A 72 3.65 -10.64 1.08
N LYS A 73 4.99 -10.65 0.89
CA LYS A 73 5.72 -9.55 0.26
C LYS A 73 5.26 -9.28 -1.17
N GLU A 74 4.97 -10.32 -1.95
CA GLU A 74 4.48 -10.17 -3.33
C GLU A 74 3.06 -9.55 -3.37
N ILE A 75 2.17 -9.93 -2.45
CA ILE A 75 0.83 -9.33 -2.33
C ILE A 75 0.94 -7.85 -1.93
N ALA A 76 1.78 -7.53 -0.95
CA ALA A 76 2.05 -6.15 -0.55
C ALA A 76 2.53 -5.32 -1.74
N LYS A 77 3.52 -5.83 -2.49
CA LYS A 77 4.07 -5.16 -3.67
C LYS A 77 3.02 -4.96 -4.78
N ILE A 78 2.23 -5.98 -5.11
CA ILE A 78 1.20 -5.89 -6.14
C ILE A 78 0.14 -4.85 -5.76
N SER A 79 -0.23 -4.82 -4.48
CA SER A 79 -1.27 -3.93 -3.96
C SER A 79 -0.79 -2.56 -3.51
N GLN A 80 0.50 -2.23 -3.67
CA GLN A 80 1.12 -0.99 -3.17
C GLN A 80 0.95 -0.76 -1.64
N GLY A 81 0.75 -1.84 -0.89
CA GLY A 81 0.81 -1.79 0.58
C GLY A 81 2.16 -2.27 1.09
N GLN A 82 2.18 -2.82 2.30
CA GLN A 82 3.42 -3.23 2.94
C GLN A 82 3.26 -4.51 3.77
N PHE A 83 4.20 -5.44 3.62
CA PHE A 83 4.27 -6.63 4.47
C PHE A 83 4.82 -6.26 5.85
N ILE A 84 4.18 -6.74 6.91
CA ILE A 84 4.54 -6.42 8.28
C ILE A 84 4.73 -7.72 9.08
N PRO A 85 5.95 -8.04 9.52
CA PRO A 85 6.22 -9.20 10.37
C PRO A 85 5.87 -8.88 11.83
N LEU A 86 4.81 -9.49 12.38
CA LEU A 86 4.31 -9.22 13.72
C LEU A 86 4.54 -10.41 14.66
N GLU A 87 5.33 -10.20 15.71
CA GLU A 87 5.57 -11.20 16.76
C GLU A 87 4.72 -10.94 18.01
N LYS A 88 4.49 -9.67 18.35
CA LYS A 88 3.81 -9.26 19.58
C LYS A 88 2.40 -8.73 19.26
N ALA A 89 1.37 -9.46 19.67
CA ALA A 89 -0.02 -9.10 19.39
C ALA A 89 -0.45 -7.72 19.91
N HIS A 90 0.13 -7.25 21.03
CA HIS A 90 -0.20 -5.93 21.59
C HIS A 90 0.20 -4.76 20.68
N LEU A 91 1.14 -4.96 19.75
CA LEU A 91 1.56 -3.95 18.78
C LEU A 91 0.54 -3.74 17.64
N LEU A 92 -0.46 -4.62 17.52
CA LEU A 92 -1.43 -4.58 16.43
C LEU A 92 -2.25 -3.28 16.42
N VAL A 93 -2.59 -2.73 17.59
CA VAL A 93 -3.35 -1.47 17.69
C VAL A 93 -2.54 -0.29 17.14
N SER A 94 -1.27 -0.19 17.54
CA SER A 94 -0.36 0.85 17.06
C SER A 94 -0.11 0.71 15.55
N LEU A 95 0.05 -0.52 15.07
CA LEU A 95 0.22 -0.83 13.65
C LEU A 95 -1.00 -0.38 12.83
N ILE A 96 -2.21 -0.82 13.20
CA ILE A 96 -3.43 -0.49 12.47
C ILE A 96 -3.66 1.03 12.47
N THR A 97 -3.45 1.69 13.61
CA THR A 97 -3.56 3.15 13.73
C THR A 97 -2.54 3.84 12.82
N GLY A 98 -1.28 3.42 12.85
CA GLY A 98 -0.22 4.00 12.02
C GLY A 98 -0.45 3.83 10.52
N VAL A 99 -0.97 2.66 10.09
CA VAL A 99 -1.37 2.44 8.69
C VAL A 99 -2.53 3.38 8.33
N ALA A 100 -3.57 3.45 9.17
CA ALA A 100 -4.72 4.31 8.91
C ALA A 100 -4.32 5.80 8.82
N GLU A 101 -3.46 6.29 9.73
CA GLU A 101 -2.93 7.65 9.69
C GLU A 101 -2.14 7.93 8.40
N SER A 102 -1.27 7.00 8.01
CA SER A 102 -0.46 7.11 6.78
C SER A 102 -1.35 7.26 5.54
N GLU A 103 -2.43 6.48 5.46
CA GLU A 103 -3.34 6.48 4.32
C GLU A 103 -4.30 7.67 4.29
N LEU A 104 -4.70 8.17 5.46
CA LEU A 104 -5.42 9.44 5.56
C LEU A 104 -4.55 10.62 5.11
N GLU A 105 -3.25 10.59 5.39
CA GLU A 105 -2.33 11.62 4.92
C GLU A 105 -2.16 11.56 3.39
N LYS A 106 -2.01 10.35 2.82
CA LYS A 106 -1.99 10.17 1.36
C LYS A 106 -3.26 10.70 0.69
N LEU A 107 -4.43 10.49 1.30
CA LEU A 107 -5.69 11.03 0.78
C LEU A 107 -5.67 12.58 0.68
N LYS A 108 -5.00 13.28 1.60
CA LYS A 108 -4.82 14.74 1.50
C LYS A 108 -3.89 15.09 0.34
N ILE A 109 -2.78 14.36 0.18
CA ILE A 109 -1.84 14.54 -0.92
C ILE A 109 -2.53 14.32 -2.28
N GLU A 110 -3.39 13.32 -2.41
CA GLU A 110 -4.20 13.10 -3.61
C GLU A 110 -5.05 14.33 -3.98
N GLY A 111 -5.69 14.96 -2.98
CA GLY A 111 -6.47 16.18 -3.18
C GLY A 111 -5.61 17.36 -3.66
N LEU A 112 -4.43 17.54 -3.05
CA LEU A 112 -3.46 18.56 -3.46
C LEU A 112 -2.94 18.32 -4.88
N VAL A 113 -2.54 17.07 -5.19
CA VAL A 113 -2.09 16.67 -6.53
C VAL A 113 -3.18 16.92 -7.56
N ALA A 114 -4.44 16.58 -7.25
CA ALA A 114 -5.56 16.82 -8.16
C ALA A 114 -5.77 18.32 -8.43
N GLN A 115 -5.59 19.17 -7.42
CA GLN A 115 -5.62 20.62 -7.60
C GLN A 115 -4.47 21.12 -8.47
N GLU A 116 -3.23 20.74 -8.17
CA GLU A 116 -2.06 21.13 -8.96
C GLU A 116 -2.18 20.67 -10.42
N MET A 117 -2.69 19.47 -10.66
CA MET A 117 -2.91 18.96 -12.01
C MET A 117 -3.85 19.86 -12.81
N ARG A 118 -4.98 20.30 -12.21
CA ARG A 118 -5.90 21.23 -12.87
C ARG A 118 -5.23 22.55 -13.21
N GLU A 119 -4.46 23.10 -12.29
CA GLU A 119 -3.75 24.38 -12.50
C GLU A 119 -2.66 24.26 -13.57
N VAL A 120 -1.90 23.15 -13.58
CA VAL A 120 -0.89 22.89 -14.61
C VAL A 120 -1.55 22.71 -15.97
N MET A 121 -2.56 21.84 -16.08
CA MET A 121 -3.22 21.57 -17.36
C MET A 121 -3.92 22.81 -17.94
N ALA A 122 -4.48 23.68 -17.11
CA ALA A 122 -5.05 24.95 -17.56
C ALA A 122 -3.98 25.92 -18.08
N ALA A 123 -2.79 25.96 -17.43
CA ALA A 123 -1.68 26.82 -17.84
C ALA A 123 -0.91 26.26 -19.04
N THR A 124 -0.91 24.94 -19.25
CA THR A 124 -0.18 24.26 -20.34
C THR A 124 -1.06 23.21 -21.05
N PRO A 125 -2.09 23.63 -21.82
CA PRO A 125 -3.07 22.70 -22.40
C PRO A 125 -2.48 21.66 -23.39
N SER A 126 -1.33 21.96 -24.00
CA SER A 126 -0.64 21.07 -24.94
C SER A 126 0.39 20.13 -24.30
N ALA A 127 0.58 20.20 -22.98
CA ALA A 127 1.54 19.36 -22.28
C ALA A 127 1.08 17.89 -22.25
N SER A 128 2.02 16.98 -22.48
CA SER A 128 1.79 15.54 -22.33
C SER A 128 1.55 15.16 -20.86
N PRO A 129 0.90 14.02 -20.58
CA PRO A 129 0.67 13.56 -19.20
C PRO A 129 1.95 13.46 -18.35
N LYS A 130 3.07 13.08 -18.96
CA LYS A 130 4.36 12.97 -18.29
C LYS A 130 4.94 14.35 -17.94
N GLU A 131 4.79 15.33 -18.83
CA GLU A 131 5.20 16.71 -18.55
C GLU A 131 4.35 17.32 -17.44
N VAL A 132 3.03 17.05 -17.42
CA VAL A 132 2.13 17.45 -16.33
C VAL A 132 2.58 16.85 -15.00
N GLU A 133 2.88 15.55 -14.95
CA GLU A 133 3.39 14.88 -13.74
C GLU A 133 4.69 15.52 -13.21
N GLU A 134 5.67 15.76 -14.09
CA GLU A 134 6.95 16.39 -13.71
C GLU A 134 6.77 17.84 -13.24
N MET A 135 5.86 18.60 -13.86
CA MET A 135 5.52 19.95 -13.43
C MET A 135 4.85 19.95 -12.05
N VAL A 136 3.88 19.06 -11.81
CA VAL A 136 3.20 18.90 -10.52
C VAL A 136 4.21 18.51 -9.44
N TYR A 137 5.07 17.52 -9.69
CA TYR A 137 6.12 17.13 -8.75
C TYR A 137 7.06 18.31 -8.43
N SER A 138 7.49 19.04 -9.45
CA SER A 138 8.36 20.21 -9.27
C SER A 138 7.69 21.32 -8.44
N ARG A 139 6.39 21.56 -8.63
CA ARG A 139 5.62 22.55 -7.85
C ARG A 139 5.48 22.11 -6.40
N LEU A 140 5.07 20.87 -6.14
CA LEU A 140 4.89 20.36 -4.78
C LEU A 140 6.23 20.29 -4.02
N LYS A 141 7.33 19.94 -4.69
CA LYS A 141 8.67 19.98 -4.11
C LYS A 141 9.09 21.41 -3.73
N LYS A 142 8.80 22.40 -4.58
CA LYS A 142 9.06 23.83 -4.26
C LYS A 142 8.21 24.34 -3.09
N LYS A 143 6.98 23.82 -2.94
CA LYS A 143 6.08 24.11 -1.82
C LYS A 143 6.46 23.39 -0.52
N ASP A 144 7.57 22.66 -0.52
CA ASP A 144 8.09 21.90 0.61
C ASP A 144 7.10 20.89 1.21
N VAL A 145 6.22 20.33 0.36
CA VAL A 145 5.20 19.39 0.79
C VAL A 145 5.85 18.13 1.35
N SER A 146 5.31 17.66 2.46
CA SER A 146 5.75 16.45 3.16
C SER A 146 4.55 15.58 3.46
N LEU A 147 4.77 14.28 3.56
CA LEU A 147 3.77 13.35 4.04
C LEU A 147 4.24 12.68 5.33
N ARG A 148 3.29 12.10 6.05
CA ARG A 148 3.51 11.30 7.24
C ARG A 148 3.21 9.85 6.89
N SER A 149 4.16 8.96 7.11
CA SER A 149 3.97 7.53 6.88
C SER A 149 4.76 6.68 7.87
N LEU A 150 4.33 5.44 8.06
CA LEU A 150 5.14 4.42 8.71
C LEU A 150 6.50 4.25 7.99
N SER A 151 7.55 4.00 8.77
CA SER A 151 8.90 3.79 8.24
C SER A 151 9.03 2.42 7.60
N ALA A 152 9.24 2.41 6.28
CA ALA A 152 9.27 1.16 5.51
C ALA A 152 10.58 0.36 5.65
N ALA A 153 11.67 1.00 6.08
CA ALA A 153 13.02 0.43 5.98
C ALA A 153 13.21 -0.86 6.79
N LYS A 154 12.49 -1.02 7.91
CA LYS A 154 12.61 -2.21 8.76
C LYS A 154 11.70 -3.36 8.35
N PHE A 155 10.55 -3.06 7.73
CA PHE A 155 9.60 -4.10 7.31
C PHE A 155 10.13 -4.92 6.11
N GLU A 156 10.94 -4.30 5.25
CA GLU A 156 11.59 -4.96 4.11
C GLU A 156 12.60 -6.03 4.53
N ALA A 157 13.27 -5.86 5.69
CA ALA A 157 14.25 -6.80 6.21
C ALA A 157 13.62 -8.13 6.69
N GLY A 158 12.30 -8.17 6.92
CA GLY A 158 11.60 -9.37 7.40
C GLY A 158 11.88 -9.75 8.85
N ALA A 159 12.53 -8.86 9.61
CA ALA A 159 12.68 -8.97 11.06
C ALA A 159 11.38 -8.50 11.74
N PRO A 160 10.95 -9.13 12.86
CA PRO A 160 9.78 -8.70 13.61
C PRO A 160 9.80 -7.20 13.93
N VAL A 161 8.62 -6.57 13.86
CA VAL A 161 8.47 -5.16 14.22
C VAL A 161 8.54 -4.95 15.72
N GLU A 162 9.20 -3.87 16.12
CA GLU A 162 9.18 -3.35 17.48
C GLU A 162 8.34 -2.07 17.56
N GLU A 163 8.03 -1.62 18.78
CA GLU A 163 7.14 -0.47 19.00
C GLU A 163 7.69 0.82 18.37
N GLU A 164 9.01 1.00 18.36
CA GLU A 164 9.66 2.14 17.72
C GLU A 164 9.48 2.18 16.21
N ASP A 165 9.23 1.03 15.58
CA ASP A 165 9.09 0.89 14.12
C ASP A 165 7.69 1.29 13.63
N LEU A 166 6.73 1.37 14.55
CA LEU A 166 5.34 1.71 14.28
C LEU A 166 5.08 3.22 14.36
N LYS A 167 6.13 4.02 14.48
CA LYS A 167 6.03 5.48 14.50
C LYS A 167 5.77 6.01 13.09
N VAL A 168 4.77 6.88 13.00
CA VAL A 168 4.45 7.62 11.77
C VAL A 168 5.32 8.86 11.71
N GLU A 169 6.25 8.88 10.76
CA GLU A 169 7.25 9.93 10.63
C GLU A 169 7.01 10.81 9.42
N LYS A 170 7.41 12.08 9.52
CA LYS A 170 7.35 13.03 8.42
C LYS A 170 8.50 12.78 7.45
N ARG A 171 8.20 12.57 6.17
CA ARG A 171 9.18 12.46 5.08
C ARG A 171 8.80 13.35 3.89
N LYS A 172 9.78 13.62 3.02
CA LYS A 172 9.53 14.35 1.76
C LYS A 172 8.76 13.46 0.80
N ILE A 173 7.93 14.10 -0.02
CA ILE A 173 7.27 13.45 -1.16
C ILE A 173 8.32 13.06 -2.21
N GLU A 174 8.17 11.88 -2.77
CA GLU A 174 8.98 11.39 -3.88
C GLU A 174 8.15 11.30 -5.15
N LYS A 175 8.81 11.03 -6.29
CA LYS A 175 8.12 10.93 -7.58
C LYS A 175 7.05 9.84 -7.58
N ASP A 176 7.33 8.71 -6.94
CA ASP A 176 6.39 7.58 -6.92
C ASP A 176 5.16 7.87 -6.04
N ASP A 177 5.29 8.70 -5.00
CA ASP A 177 4.13 9.20 -4.24
C ASP A 177 3.19 10.01 -5.14
N ILE A 178 3.75 10.84 -6.04
CA ILE A 178 2.95 11.63 -6.98
C ILE A 178 2.27 10.73 -8.00
N LYS A 179 2.97 9.75 -8.58
CA LYS A 179 2.36 8.80 -9.52
C LYS A 179 1.18 8.07 -8.91
N GLU A 180 1.35 7.57 -7.69
CA GLU A 180 0.28 6.86 -6.99
C GLU A 180 -0.86 7.80 -6.64
N ALA A 181 -0.57 9.04 -6.18
CA ALA A 181 -1.60 10.04 -5.91
C ALA A 181 -2.40 10.41 -7.16
N ILE A 182 -1.76 10.59 -8.32
CA ILE A 182 -2.43 10.81 -9.61
C ILE A 182 -3.34 9.63 -9.96
N ARG A 183 -2.85 8.40 -9.80
CA ARG A 183 -3.62 7.19 -10.09
C ARG A 183 -4.86 7.09 -9.21
N GLN A 184 -4.71 7.30 -7.90
CA GLN A 184 -5.81 7.29 -6.94
C GLN A 184 -6.82 8.42 -7.21
N ALA A 185 -6.33 9.63 -7.52
CA ALA A 185 -7.17 10.76 -7.88
C ALA A 185 -8.03 10.45 -9.12
N LYS A 186 -7.47 9.81 -10.15
CA LYS A 186 -8.22 9.34 -11.33
C LYS A 186 -9.29 8.31 -10.97
N LEU A 187 -8.94 7.30 -10.16
CA LEU A 187 -9.92 6.30 -9.70
C LEU A 187 -11.08 6.91 -8.91
N LYS A 188 -10.79 7.97 -8.15
CA LYS A 188 -11.76 8.73 -7.34
C LYS A 188 -12.45 9.87 -8.12
N LYS A 189 -12.15 10.02 -9.41
CA LYS A 189 -12.66 11.07 -10.31
C LYS A 189 -12.45 12.48 -9.75
N LEU A 190 -11.27 12.73 -9.20
CA LEU A 190 -10.88 14.04 -8.67
C LEU A 190 -10.19 14.93 -9.71
N THR A 191 -9.71 14.34 -10.81
CA THR A 191 -8.97 14.99 -11.90
C THR A 191 -9.65 14.75 -13.22
#